data_AF-A0A366EAQ6-F1
#
_entry.id   AF-A0A366EAQ6-F1
#
_cell.length_a   1.000
_cell.length_b   1.000
_cell.length_c   1.000
_cell.angle_alpha   90.00
_cell.angle_beta   90.00
_cell.angle_gamma   90.00
#
_symmetry.space_group_name_H-M   'P 1'
#
loop_
_entity.id
_entity.type
_entity.pdbx_description
1 polymer ?
#
loop_
_entity_poly.entity_id
_entity_poly.type
_entity_poly.pdbx_seq_one_letter_code
_entity_poly.pdbx_strand_id
1 'polypeptide(L)' 'MVNQQRDYLIDKDKYGNDFFGNEVFCGDEIYIYEEEFWLVDSLSGNEKTLLDLINAKKIRATNTNL' A
#
# COMPACT_ATOMS: atom_id res chain seq x y z
N MET A 1 -34.59 -11.82 -7.35
CA MET A 1 -33.75 -10.68 -6.98
C MET A 1 -32.69 -11.15 -6.01
N VAL A 2 -31.50 -11.60 -6.46
CA VAL A 2 -30.36 -11.84 -5.54
C VAL A 2 -29.03 -11.71 -6.32
N ASN A 3 -28.66 -10.49 -6.72
CA ASN A 3 -27.36 -10.20 -7.34
C ASN A 3 -26.79 -8.90 -6.74
N GLN A 4 -26.44 -8.92 -5.45
CA GLN A 4 -25.88 -7.71 -4.82
C GLN A 4 -24.90 -7.96 -3.65
N GLN A 5 -24.37 -9.18 -3.50
CA GLN A 5 -23.53 -9.55 -2.35
C GLN A 5 -22.26 -10.34 -2.72
N ARG A 6 -21.74 -10.21 -3.95
CA ARG A 6 -20.47 -10.86 -4.34
C ARG A 6 -19.27 -9.92 -4.48
N ASP A 7 -19.44 -8.61 -4.33
CA ASP A 7 -18.36 -7.64 -4.50
C ASP A 7 -17.74 -7.14 -3.18
N TYR A 8 -18.19 -7.63 -2.03
CA TYR A 8 -17.80 -7.07 -0.71
C TYR A 8 -16.63 -7.77 -0.02
N LEU A 9 -16.10 -8.83 -0.62
CA LEU A 9 -14.89 -9.52 -0.15
C LEU A 9 -13.98 -9.69 -1.35
N ILE A 10 -13.46 -8.57 -1.87
CA ILE A 10 -12.16 -8.66 -2.54
C ILE A 10 -11.25 -9.13 -1.42
N ASP A 11 -10.92 -10.42 -1.39
CA ASP A 11 -9.79 -10.91 -0.63
C ASP A 11 -8.63 -10.01 -1.05
N LYS A 12 -8.28 -9.06 -0.19
CA LYS A 12 -7.15 -8.20 -0.50
C LYS A 12 -5.94 -9.11 -0.38
N ASP A 13 -5.45 -9.57 -1.52
CA ASP A 13 -4.23 -10.37 -1.55
C ASP A 13 -3.12 -9.60 -0.82
N LYS A 14 -2.40 -10.30 0.07
CA LYS A 14 -1.29 -9.69 0.79
C LYS A 14 -0.22 -9.26 -0.22
N TYR A 15 0.09 -7.97 -0.23
CA TYR A 15 1.16 -7.40 -1.06
C TYR A 15 2.53 -7.68 -0.43
N GLY A 16 2.64 -7.52 0.89
CA GLY A 16 3.88 -7.77 1.62
C GLY A 16 3.84 -7.19 3.02
N ASN A 17 5.01 -7.08 3.65
CA ASN A 17 5.20 -6.30 4.86
C ASN A 17 6.05 -5.07 4.50
N ASP A 18 5.64 -3.89 4.93
CA ASP A 18 6.40 -2.67 4.70
C ASP A 18 7.71 -2.63 5.52
N PHE A 19 8.52 -1.59 5.32
CA PHE A 19 9.79 -1.40 6.02
C PHE A 19 9.68 -1.43 7.56
N PHE A 20 8.51 -1.08 8.12
CA PHE A 20 8.25 -1.12 9.56
C PHE A 20 7.58 -2.43 10.02
N GLY A 21 7.34 -3.37 9.11
CA GLY A 21 6.71 -4.66 9.38
C GLY A 21 5.18 -4.62 9.36
N ASN A 22 4.55 -3.54 8.90
CA ASN A 22 3.09 -3.47 8.76
C ASN A 22 2.65 -4.32 7.58
N GLU A 23 1.56 -5.07 7.74
CA GLU A 23 0.97 -5.81 6.63
C GLU A 23 0.36 -4.83 5.62
N VAL A 24 0.76 -4.99 4.36
CA VAL A 24 0.23 -4.24 3.23
C VAL A 24 -0.55 -5.18 2.36
N PHE A 25 -1.75 -4.76 1.98
CA PHE A 25 -2.63 -5.53 1.12
C PHE A 25 -2.82 -4.84 -0.22
N CYS A 26 -3.18 -5.61 -1.24
CA CYS A 26 -3.51 -5.06 -2.55
C CYS A 26 -4.63 -4.02 -2.44
N GLY A 27 -4.42 -2.89 -3.09
CA GLY A 27 -5.31 -1.73 -3.05
C GLY A 27 -4.90 -0.66 -2.03
N ASP A 28 -3.98 -0.94 -1.11
CA ASP A 28 -3.47 0.05 -0.15
C ASP A 28 -2.52 1.05 -0.83
N GLU A 29 -2.42 2.25 -0.29
CA GLU A 29 -1.46 3.25 -0.79
C GLU A 29 -0.09 3.05 -0.14
N ILE A 30 0.96 3.03 -0.96
CA ILE A 30 2.34 2.87 -0.49
C ILE A 30 3.25 3.94 -1.10
N TYR A 31 4.31 4.28 -0.37
CA TYR A 31 5.49 4.93 -0.93
C TYR A 31 6.52 3.88 -1.30
N ILE A 32 7.18 4.03 -2.45
CA ILE A 32 8.32 3.22 -2.87
C ILE A 32 9.54 4.12 -3.06
N TYR A 33 10.66 3.72 -2.48
CA TYR A 33 11.95 4.35 -2.66
C TYR A 33 13.03 3.28 -2.70
N GLU A 34 13.84 3.26 -3.77
CA GLU A 34 14.78 2.18 -4.06
C GLU A 34 14.08 0.81 -4.09
N GLU A 35 14.49 -0.14 -3.26
CA GLU A 35 13.92 -1.50 -3.17
C GLU A 35 12.96 -1.66 -1.98
N GLU A 36 12.64 -0.56 -1.29
CA GLU A 36 11.84 -0.54 -0.06
C GLU A 36 10.49 0.16 -0.25
N PHE A 37 9.52 -0.17 0.61
CA PHE A 37 8.21 0.47 0.60
C PHE A 37 7.63 0.70 2.01
N TRP A 38 6.74 1.69 2.10
CA TRP A 38 6.09 2.13 3.34
C TRP A 38 4.57 2.26 3.14
N LEU A 39 3.78 1.74 4.09
CA LEU A 39 2.33 1.89 4.07
C LEU A 39 1.93 3.33 4.41
N VAL A 40 1.19 4.00 3.52
CA VAL A 40 0.84 5.42 3.70
C VAL A 40 0.01 5.66 4.97
N ASP A 41 -0.85 4.71 5.34
CA ASP A 41 -1.72 4.83 6.51
C ASP A 41 -0.97 4.64 7.83
N SER A 42 0.20 4.00 7.83
CA SER A 42 1.04 3.84 9.03
C SER A 42 1.97 5.03 9.27
N LEU A 43 2.18 5.89 8.26
CA LEU A 43 3.09 7.03 8.33
C LEU A 43 2.45 8.27 8.96
N SER A 44 3.22 8.92 9.82
CA SER A 44 2.98 10.28 10.29
C SER A 44 3.18 11.32 9.18
N GLY A 45 2.68 12.54 9.40
CA GLY A 45 2.84 13.64 8.45
C GLY A 45 4.31 14.02 8.19
N ASN A 46 5.17 13.92 9.21
CA ASN A 46 6.59 14.20 9.06
C ASN A 46 7.27 13.15 8.19
N GLU A 47 6.95 11.86 8.36
CA GLU A 47 7.53 10.78 7.56
C GLU A 47 7.10 10.87 6.10
N LYS A 48 5.82 11.21 5.82
CA LYS A 48 5.35 11.49 4.46
C LYS A 48 6.12 12.62 3.81
N THR A 49 6.35 13.71 4.55
CA THR A 49 7.11 14.87 4.07
C THR A 49 8.56 14.49 3.72
N LEU A 50 9.20 13.62 4.52
CA LEU A 50 10.56 13.13 4.25
C LEU A 50 10.59 12.25 2.99
N LEU A 51 9.61 11.35 2.83
CA LEU A 51 9.49 10.48 1.65
C LEU A 51 9.26 11.30 0.38
N ASP A 52 8.41 12.32 0.43
CA ASP A 52 8.20 13.26 -0.68
C ASP A 52 9.50 14.01 -1.02
N LEU A 53 10.28 14.44 -0.02
CA LEU A 53 11.55 15.16 -0.21
C LEU A 53 12.61 14.31 -0.92
N ILE A 54 12.66 13.01 -0.63
CA ILE A 54 13.59 12.07 -1.28
C ILE A 54 13.04 11.53 -2.61
N ASN A 55 11.93 12.09 -3.12
CA ASN A 55 11.25 11.66 -4.34
C ASN A 55 10.79 10.19 -4.31
N ALA A 56 10.37 9.68 -3.15
CA ALA A 56 9.67 8.41 -3.07
C ALA A 56 8.38 8.47 -3.91
N LYS A 57 8.09 7.40 -4.64
CA LYS A 57 6.92 7.33 -5.51
C LYS A 57 5.72 6.80 -4.74
N LYS A 58 4.66 7.61 -4.65
CA LYS A 58 3.38 7.17 -4.11
C LYS A 58 2.60 6.39 -5.17
N ILE A 59 2.30 5.11 -4.90
CA ILE A 59 1.50 4.25 -5.78
C ILE A 59 0.43 3.49 -4.99
N ARG A 60 -0.44 2.77 -5.69
CA ARG A 60 -1.34 1.79 -5.10
C ARG A 60 -0.70 0.41 -5.20
N ALA A 61 -0.64 -0.33 -4.10
CA ALA A 61 -0.18 -1.71 -4.07
C ALA A 61 -1.05 -2.56 -5.02
N THR A 62 -0.43 -3.21 -6.00
CA THR A 62 -1.12 -4.08 -6.95
C THR A 62 -0.43 -5.42 -6.99
N ASN A 63 -1.19 -6.48 -7.24
CA ASN A 63 -0.69 -7.86 -7.30
C ASN A 63 0.16 -8.16 -8.56
N THR A 64 0.58 -7.12 -9.29
CA THR A 64 1.40 -7.24 -10.49
C THR A 64 2.86 -7.05 -10.07
N ASN A 65 3.64 -8.13 -10.14
CA ASN A 65 5.06 -8.17 -9.77
C ASN A 65 5.81 -6.90 -10.22
N LEU A 66 6.49 -6.23 -9.27
CA LEU A 66 7.53 -5.24 -9.56
C LEU A 66 8.70 -5.90 -10.28
#